data_AF-D3KAC0-F1
#
_entry.id   AF-D3KAC0-F1
#
_cell.length_a   1.000
_cell.length_b   1.000
_cell.length_c   1.000
_cell.angle_alpha   90.00
_cell.angle_beta   90.00
_cell.angle_gamma   90.00
#
_symmetry.space_group_name_H-M   'P 1'
#
loop_
_entity.id
_entity.type
_entity.pdbx_description
1 polymer ?
#
loop_
_entity_poly.entity_id
_entity_poly.type
_entity_poly.pdbx_seq_one_letter_code
_entity_poly.pdbx_strand_id
1 'polypeptide(L)'
;TRSLVPIEQNTVDISNCEKGPCRLKRRTTVSINQKFTPTEDVKSLSTTVFAKIVGLPLPFVGVDGTSACPYLFAEDGETKLECPLKAGVPVVYKRSFDVLEIYPKIPSMTIHWELQTKSGRSITCFEVPAKIV
;
A
#
# COMPACT_ATOMS: atom_id res chain seq x y z
N THR A 1 11.41 18.90 -6.43
CA THR A 1 12.17 17.74 -5.89
C THR A 1 11.25 16.99 -4.95
N ARG A 2 10.60 15.92 -5.44
CA ARG A 2 9.66 15.11 -4.67
C ARG A 2 10.50 14.35 -3.65
N SER A 3 10.65 14.93 -2.46
CA SER A 3 11.54 14.44 -1.41
C SER A 3 11.12 13.01 -1.09
N LEU A 4 11.97 12.05 -1.48
CA LEU A 4 11.89 10.68 -0.99
C LEU A 4 12.04 10.78 0.52
N VAL A 5 10.96 10.51 1.25
CA VAL A 5 11.01 10.44 2.71
C VAL A 5 12.09 9.41 3.07
N PRO A 6 13.03 9.71 3.97
CA PRO A 6 14.05 8.76 4.38
C PRO A 6 13.40 7.49 4.95
N ILE A 7 13.70 6.34 4.35
CA ILE A 7 13.22 5.02 4.79
C ILE A 7 14.06 4.57 6.00
N GLU A 8 13.95 5.26 7.14
CA GLU A 8 14.51 4.71 8.39
C GLU A 8 13.47 3.93 9.21
N GLN A 9 12.17 4.10 8.97
CA GLN A 9 11.10 3.45 9.78
C GLN A 9 9.95 2.83 8.98
N ASN A 10 9.98 2.87 7.64
CA ASN A 10 8.92 2.31 6.81
C ASN A 10 9.33 0.95 6.24
N THR A 11 8.91 -0.15 6.88
CA THR A 11 9.17 -1.51 6.39
C THR A 11 7.92 -2.06 5.71
N VAL A 12 8.08 -2.54 4.48
CA VAL A 12 7.01 -3.09 3.66
C VAL A 12 7.33 -4.54 3.35
N ASP A 13 6.42 -5.43 3.73
CA ASP A 13 6.43 -6.85 3.37
C ASP A 13 5.25 -7.14 2.45
N ILE A 14 5.50 -7.88 1.38
CA ILE A 14 4.53 -8.21 0.35
C ILE A 14 4.59 -9.72 0.15
N SER A 15 3.45 -10.39 0.37
CA SER A 15 3.35 -11.84 0.26
C SER A 15 3.86 -12.33 -1.11
N ASN A 16 4.72 -13.35 -1.10
CA ASN A 16 5.32 -13.93 -2.29
C ASN A 16 6.19 -12.96 -3.12
N CYS A 17 6.74 -11.90 -2.50
CA CYS A 17 7.69 -11.00 -3.14
C CYS A 17 8.87 -10.62 -2.24
N GLU A 18 9.85 -11.50 -2.14
CA GLU A 18 11.12 -11.21 -1.44
C GLU A 18 12.06 -10.32 -2.26
N LYS A 19 12.04 -10.47 -3.59
CA LYS A 19 12.87 -9.67 -4.52
C LYS A 19 12.07 -9.29 -5.76
N GLY A 20 12.17 -8.01 -6.13
CA GLY A 20 11.53 -7.49 -7.34
C GLY A 20 12.12 -8.05 -8.65
N PRO A 21 11.35 -8.05 -9.76
CA PRO A 21 9.97 -7.60 -9.84
C PRO A 21 8.98 -8.62 -9.25
N CYS A 22 8.02 -8.14 -8.45
CA CYS A 22 6.98 -8.98 -7.85
C CYS A 22 6.12 -9.67 -8.91
N ARG A 23 5.90 -10.98 -8.74
CA ARG A 23 5.06 -11.78 -9.65
C ARG A 23 3.62 -11.82 -9.12
N LEU A 24 2.75 -11.00 -9.70
CA LEU A 24 1.33 -11.00 -9.39
C LEU A 24 0.61 -12.04 -10.24
N LYS A 25 0.40 -13.23 -9.69
CA LYS A 25 -0.29 -14.32 -10.41
C LYS A 25 -1.79 -14.07 -10.40
N ARG A 26 -2.45 -14.13 -11.55
CA ARG A 26 -3.91 -14.00 -11.63
C ARG A 26 -4.61 -15.12 -10.84
N ARG A 27 -5.81 -14.82 -10.32
CA ARG A 27 -6.59 -15.68 -9.42
C ARG A 27 -5.85 -15.98 -8.11
N THR A 28 -5.10 -15.01 -7.59
CA THR A 28 -4.47 -15.10 -6.27
C THR A 28 -4.71 -13.84 -5.46
N THR A 29 -4.61 -13.96 -4.15
CA THR A 29 -4.66 -12.85 -3.20
C THR A 29 -3.24 -12.50 -2.76
N VAL A 30 -2.94 -11.21 -2.76
CA VAL A 30 -1.67 -10.65 -2.29
C VAL A 30 -1.93 -9.85 -1.02
N SER A 31 -1.05 -9.99 -0.04
CA SER A 31 -1.09 -9.25 1.22
C SER A 31 0.10 -8.32 1.36
N ILE A 32 -0.13 -7.15 1.94
CA ILE A 32 0.85 -6.12 2.27
C ILE A 32 0.82 -5.92 3.78
N ASN A 33 1.99 -5.94 4.41
CA ASN A 33 2.20 -5.50 5.78
C ASN A 33 3.18 -4.33 5.75
N GLN A 34 2.72 -3.15 6.15
CA GLN A 34 3.53 -1.94 6.18
C GLN A 34 3.60 -1.40 7.61
N LYS A 35 4.80 -1.27 8.17
CA LYS A 35 5.02 -0.54 9.43
C LYS A 35 5.36 0.90 9.13
N PHE A 36 4.76 1.84 9.86
CA PHE A 36 5.10 3.26 9.77
C PHE A 36 4.75 3.99 11.06
N THR A 37 5.37 5.15 11.26
CA THR A 37 5.09 6.05 12.39
C THR A 37 4.64 7.40 11.83
N PRO A 38 3.39 7.83 12.01
CA PRO A 38 2.94 9.13 11.54
C PRO A 38 3.60 10.25 12.35
N THR A 39 4.03 11.32 11.68
CA THR A 39 4.67 12.48 12.33
C THR A 39 3.65 13.50 12.87
N GLU A 40 2.37 13.29 12.60
CA GLU A 40 1.26 14.14 13.06
C GLU A 40 0.00 13.30 13.28
N ASP A 41 -0.99 13.85 13.99
CA ASP A 41 -2.27 13.18 14.22
C ASP A 41 -3.03 12.99 12.88
N VAL A 42 -3.49 11.76 12.61
CA VAL A 42 -4.16 11.40 11.35
C VAL A 42 -5.62 11.05 11.63
N LYS A 43 -6.54 11.95 11.28
CA LYS A 43 -7.99 11.77 11.52
C LYS A 43 -8.67 10.76 10.59
N SER A 44 -8.13 10.60 9.39
CA SER A 44 -8.67 9.74 8.34
C SER A 44 -7.54 9.34 7.42
N LEU A 45 -7.56 8.10 6.95
CA LEU A 45 -6.54 7.57 6.06
C LEU A 45 -7.21 6.79 4.93
N SER A 46 -6.81 7.05 3.70
CA SER A 46 -7.31 6.40 2.49
C SER A 46 -6.14 5.85 1.68
N THR A 47 -6.42 4.84 0.89
CA THR A 47 -5.42 4.17 0.06
C THR A 47 -5.52 4.69 -1.37
N THR A 48 -4.40 5.02 -2.00
CA THR A 48 -4.29 5.35 -3.41
C THR A 48 -3.35 4.36 -4.07
N VAL A 49 -3.87 3.59 -5.02
CA VAL A 49 -3.16 2.48 -5.64
C VAL A 49 -3.35 2.50 -7.15
N PHE A 50 -2.25 2.55 -7.89
CA PHE A 50 -2.28 2.44 -9.34
C PHE A 50 -0.98 1.86 -9.87
N ALA A 51 -1.05 1.22 -11.05
CA ALA A 51 0.13 0.81 -11.78
C ALA A 51 0.56 1.90 -12.77
N LYS A 52 1.83 2.29 -12.71
CA LYS A 52 2.49 3.09 -13.75
C LYS A 52 2.82 2.16 -14.92
N ILE A 53 2.02 2.24 -15.97
CA ILE A 53 2.17 1.50 -17.23
C ILE A 53 2.03 2.49 -18.38
N VAL A 54 2.80 2.31 -19.45
CA VAL A 54 2.64 3.14 -20.66
C VAL A 54 1.33 2.76 -21.36
N GLY A 55 0.43 3.73 -21.52
CA GLY A 55 -0.74 3.62 -22.40
C GLY A 55 -1.97 2.87 -21.85
N LEU A 56 -1.97 2.42 -20.59
CA LEU A 56 -3.14 1.75 -20.01
C LEU A 56 -3.36 2.12 -18.53
N PRO A 57 -4.50 2.73 -18.16
CA PRO A 57 -4.90 2.81 -16.75
C PRO A 57 -5.31 1.43 -16.25
N LEU A 58 -4.60 0.90 -15.24
CA LEU A 58 -4.97 -0.36 -14.57
C LEU A 58 -5.39 -0.07 -13.11
N PRO A 59 -6.68 -0.15 -12.78
CA PRO A 59 -7.14 0.03 -11.41
C PRO A 59 -6.96 -1.27 -10.60
N PHE A 60 -6.40 -1.16 -9.39
CA PHE A 60 -6.44 -2.24 -8.41
C PHE A 60 -7.77 -2.18 -7.65
N VAL A 61 -8.76 -2.92 -8.16
CA VAL A 61 -10.14 -2.90 -7.67
C VAL A 61 -10.20 -3.31 -6.19
N GLY A 62 -11.00 -2.59 -5.41
CA GLY A 62 -11.28 -2.90 -4.01
C GLY A 62 -10.27 -2.36 -3.01
N VAL A 63 -9.15 -1.78 -3.47
CA VAL A 63 -8.17 -1.12 -2.59
C VAL A 63 -7.98 0.35 -2.90
N ASP A 64 -7.92 0.73 -4.18
CA ASP A 64 -7.81 2.13 -4.56
C ASP A 64 -9.05 2.94 -4.11
N GLY A 65 -8.83 4.13 -3.56
CA GLY A 65 -9.87 5.02 -3.05
C GLY A 65 -10.57 4.56 -1.76
N THR A 66 -10.13 3.44 -1.16
CA THR A 66 -10.78 2.88 0.04
C THR A 66 -10.16 3.37 1.35
N SER A 67 -10.95 3.39 2.43
CA SER A 67 -10.45 3.71 3.77
C SER A 67 -9.40 2.69 4.22
N ALA A 68 -8.27 3.18 4.72
CA ALA A 68 -7.22 2.37 5.31
C ALA A 68 -7.45 2.09 6.80
N CYS A 69 -8.28 2.89 7.48
CA CYS A 69 -8.45 2.82 8.94
C CYS A 69 -8.85 1.42 9.48
N PRO A 70 -9.75 0.65 8.83
CA PRO A 70 -10.11 -0.70 9.29
C PRO A 70 -8.98 -1.74 9.21
N TYR A 71 -7.89 -1.36 8.56
CA TYR A 71 -6.74 -2.22 8.24
C TYR A 71 -5.51 -1.85 9.07
N LEU A 72 -5.69 -1.08 10.15
CA LEU A 72 -4.63 -0.64 11.04
C LEU A 72 -4.57 -1.49 12.30
N PHE A 73 -3.35 -1.68 12.78
CA PHE A 73 -3.03 -2.47 13.96
C PHE A 73 -1.91 -1.77 14.74
N ALA A 74 -1.81 -2.05 16.03
CA ALA A 74 -0.71 -1.60 16.85
C ALA A 74 0.60 -2.28 16.43
N GLU A 75 1.72 -1.87 17.03
CA GLU A 75 3.06 -2.39 16.71
C GLU A 75 3.19 -3.91 16.89
N ASP A 76 2.39 -4.50 17.79
CA ASP A 76 2.25 -5.95 17.97
C ASP A 76 1.71 -6.67 16.72
N GLY A 77 1.05 -5.95 15.81
CA GLY A 77 0.43 -6.48 14.62
C GLY A 77 -0.88 -7.23 14.85
N GLU A 78 -1.42 -7.27 16.06
CA GLU A 78 -2.62 -8.04 16.43
C GLU A 78 -3.73 -7.15 16.95
N THR A 79 -3.38 -6.15 17.77
CA THR A 79 -4.34 -5.21 18.34
C THR A 79 -4.88 -4.30 17.25
N LYS A 80 -6.18 -4.44 16.94
CA LYS A 80 -6.86 -3.58 15.97
C LYS A 80 -6.83 -2.13 16.41
N LEU A 81 -6.47 -1.25 15.48
CA LEU A 81 -6.57 0.19 15.61
C LEU A 81 -7.60 0.73 14.62
N GLU A 82 -8.09 1.92 14.91
CA GLU A 82 -8.90 2.73 14.01
C GLU A 82 -8.36 4.15 14.01
N CYS A 83 -8.76 4.92 13.00
CA CYS A 83 -8.52 6.36 13.03
C CYS A 83 -9.35 7.02 14.16
N PRO A 84 -8.84 8.06 14.85
CA PRO A 84 -7.62 8.81 14.54
C PRO A 84 -6.33 8.15 15.06
N LEU A 85 -5.25 8.26 14.28
CA LEU A 85 -3.89 7.89 14.70
C LEU A 85 -3.19 9.05 15.39
N LYS A 86 -2.29 8.72 16.32
CA LYS A 86 -1.50 9.69 17.07
C LYS A 86 -0.10 9.84 16.52
N ALA A 87 0.38 11.09 16.48
CA ALA A 87 1.75 11.39 16.11
C ALA A 87 2.75 10.61 16.99
N GLY A 88 3.80 10.07 16.37
CA GLY A 88 4.88 9.37 17.06
C GLY A 88 4.55 7.95 17.54
N VAL A 89 3.32 7.46 17.36
CA VAL A 89 2.93 6.10 17.74
C VAL A 89 3.08 5.15 16.54
N PRO A 90 3.89 4.08 16.62
CA PRO A 90 4.05 3.12 15.52
C PRO A 90 2.74 2.40 15.20
N VAL A 91 2.49 2.19 13.90
CA VAL A 91 1.29 1.53 13.37
C VAL A 91 1.68 0.51 12.32
N VAL A 92 0.94 -0.59 12.28
CA VAL A 92 1.04 -1.63 11.24
C VAL A 92 -0.21 -1.59 10.38
N TYR A 93 -0.05 -1.29 9.09
CA TYR A 93 -1.09 -1.42 8.08
C TYR A 93 -1.03 -2.81 7.44
N LYS A 94 -2.16 -3.54 7.45
CA LYS A 94 -2.27 -4.87 6.84
C LYS A 94 -3.42 -4.92 5.85
N ARG A 95 -3.12 -5.07 4.57
CA ARG A 95 -4.13 -5.10 3.50
C ARG A 95 -3.93 -6.28 2.59
N SER A 96 -5.02 -6.85 2.10
CA SER A 96 -5.00 -7.84 1.03
C SER A 96 -5.85 -7.37 -0.15
N PHE A 97 -5.46 -7.79 -1.35
CA PHE A 97 -6.16 -7.51 -2.59
C PHE A 97 -6.01 -8.67 -3.58
N ASP A 98 -7.01 -8.83 -4.43
CA ASP A 98 -7.03 -9.90 -5.42
C ASP A 98 -6.42 -9.46 -6.75
N VAL A 99 -5.57 -10.31 -7.30
CA VAL A 99 -5.09 -10.21 -8.68
C VAL A 99 -6.13 -10.90 -9.57
N LEU A 100 -7.11 -10.13 -10.03
CA LEU A 100 -8.26 -10.65 -10.76
C LEU A 100 -7.86 -11.27 -12.10
N GLU A 101 -8.64 -12.26 -12.54
CA GLU A 101 -8.43 -12.93 -13.83
C GLU A 101 -8.55 -11.99 -15.03
N ILE A 102 -9.43 -10.99 -14.93
CA ILE A 102 -9.67 -9.98 -15.97
C ILE A 102 -8.46 -9.07 -16.20
N TYR A 103 -7.52 -9.02 -15.25
CA TYR A 103 -6.31 -8.20 -15.44
C TYR A 103 -5.45 -8.80 -16.56
N PRO A 104 -4.98 -7.96 -17.51
CA PRO A 104 -4.13 -8.44 -18.59
C PRO A 104 -2.78 -8.90 -18.03
N LYS A 105 -2.12 -9.82 -18.73
CA LYS A 105 -0.72 -10.12 -18.46
C LYS A 105 0.11 -8.88 -18.81
N ILE A 106 0.88 -8.38 -17.86
CA ILE A 106 1.71 -7.19 -18.03
C ILE A 106 3.13 -7.55 -17.64
N PRO A 107 4.10 -7.47 -18.58
CA PRO A 107 5.46 -7.95 -18.34
C PRO A 107 6.28 -7.03 -17.43
N SER A 108 5.93 -5.75 -17.36
CA SER A 108 6.62 -4.75 -16.53
C SER A 108 5.67 -3.62 -16.17
N MET A 109 5.60 -3.30 -14.89
CA MET A 109 4.93 -2.12 -14.34
C MET A 109 5.59 -1.70 -13.03
N THR A 110 5.30 -0.49 -12.58
CA THR A 110 5.60 -0.06 -11.20
C THR A 110 4.30 0.20 -10.48
N ILE A 111 4.04 -0.54 -9.40
CA ILE A 111 2.88 -0.31 -8.55
C ILE A 111 3.22 0.85 -7.60
N HIS A 112 2.36 1.87 -7.59
CA HIS A 112 2.37 2.94 -6.61
C HIS A 112 1.35 2.60 -5.54
N TRP A 113 1.78 2.63 -4.27
CA TRP A 113 0.91 2.44 -3.12
C TRP A 113 1.12 3.57 -2.13
N GLU A 114 0.06 4.31 -1.85
CA GLU A 114 0.10 5.49 -1.00
C GLU A 114 -1.04 5.48 0.02
N LEU A 115 -0.71 5.84 1.26
CA LEU A 115 -1.69 6.12 2.29
C LEU A 115 -1.75 7.63 2.47
N GLN A 116 -2.90 8.24 2.22
CA GLN A 116 -3.07 9.69 2.27
C GLN A 116 -4.26 10.10 3.13
N THR A 117 -4.16 11.30 3.71
CA THR A 117 -5.27 11.91 4.45
C THR A 117 -6.37 12.39 3.51
N LYS A 118 -7.53 12.78 4.07
CA LYS A 118 -8.64 13.38 3.30
C LYS A 118 -8.25 14.67 2.56
N SER A 119 -7.20 15.38 3.01
CA SER A 119 -6.69 16.57 2.32
C SER A 119 -5.71 16.25 1.19
N GLY A 120 -5.50 14.97 0.85
CA GLY A 120 -4.55 14.53 -0.17
C GLY A 120 -3.08 14.57 0.27
N ARG A 121 -2.82 14.69 1.58
CA ARG A 121 -1.45 14.68 2.11
C ARG A 121 -0.99 13.23 2.28
N SER A 122 0.10 12.86 1.61
CA SER A 122 0.77 11.57 1.76
C SER A 122 1.26 11.37 3.21
N ILE A 123 0.89 10.25 3.81
CA ILE A 123 1.47 9.74 5.08
C ILE A 123 2.58 8.75 4.76
N THR A 124 2.31 7.80 3.88
CA THR A 124 3.30 6.84 3.39
C THR A 124 3.13 6.65 1.89
N CYS A 125 4.23 6.35 1.21
CA CYS A 125 4.24 6.07 -0.22
C CYS A 125 5.38 5.08 -0.49
N PHE A 126 5.11 4.03 -1.27
CA PHE A 126 6.15 3.15 -1.78
C PHE A 126 5.85 2.73 -3.21
N GLU A 127 6.91 2.36 -3.93
CA GLU A 127 6.84 1.92 -5.32
C GLU A 127 7.49 0.55 -5.47
N VAL A 128 6.84 -0.34 -6.20
CA VAL A 128 7.27 -1.74 -6.35
C VAL A 128 7.26 -2.13 -7.82
N PRO A 129 8.42 -2.51 -8.40
CA PRO A 129 8.46 -3.14 -9.71
C PRO A 129 7.70 -4.47 -9.69
N ALA A 130 6.81 -4.69 -10.66
CA ALA A 130 5.95 -5.87 -10.70
C ALA A 130 5.64 -6.33 -12.14
N LYS A 131 5.06 -7.53 -12.24
CA LYS A 131 4.47 -8.08 -13.45
C LYS A 131 3.23 -8.91 -13.12
N ILE A 132 2.22 -8.89 -13.99
CA ILE A 132 1.04 -9.75 -13.88
C ILE A 132 1.23 -10.98 -14.78
N VAL A 133 1.08 -12.17 -14.19
CA VAL A 133 1.29 -13.48 -14.85
C VAL A 133 0.03 -14.33 -14.90
#